data_AF-A0A6F8XB82-F1
#
_entry.id   AF-A0A6F8XB82-F1
#
_cell.length_a   1.000
_cell.length_b   1.000
_cell.length_c   1.000
_cell.angle_alpha   90.00
_cell.angle_beta   90.00
_cell.angle_gamma   90.00
#
_symmetry.space_group_name_H-M   'P 1'
#
loop_
_entity.id
_entity.type
_entity.pdbx_description
1 polymer ?
#
loop_
_entity_poly.entity_id
_entity_poly.type
_entity_poly.pdbx_seq_one_letter_code
_entity_poly.pdbx_strand_id
1 'polypeptide(L)'
;MTITASLAATHFSYMRPRLLAFARLQLRDSAAAEDAVQETLLTAFEKSTTFEGRSEFETWVFGILKFKILDQLRHQKKQGRWQPLEEPA
;
A
#
# COMPACT_ATOMS: atom_id res chain seq x y z
N MET A 1 -12.11 -6.28 -26.52
CA MET A 1 -10.84 -6.01 -25.80
C MET A 1 -11.06 -6.15 -24.29
N THR A 2 -11.53 -7.31 -23.82
CA THR A 2 -12.04 -7.53 -22.45
C THR A 2 -11.25 -8.59 -21.66
N ILE A 3 -10.37 -9.34 -22.32
CA ILE A 3 -9.63 -10.46 -21.69
C ILE A 3 -8.53 -9.94 -20.73
N THR A 4 -7.88 -8.83 -21.05
CA THR A 4 -6.74 -8.30 -20.26
C THR A 4 -7.14 -7.81 -18.87
N ALA A 5 -8.27 -7.14 -18.73
CA ALA A 5 -8.75 -6.63 -17.44
C ALA A 5 -9.13 -7.76 -16.47
N SER A 6 -9.74 -8.84 -16.98
CA SER A 6 -10.09 -10.02 -16.19
C SER A 6 -8.86 -10.77 -15.66
N LEU A 7 -7.78 -10.84 -16.45
CA LEU A 7 -6.54 -11.49 -16.05
C LEU A 7 -5.81 -10.68 -14.96
N ALA A 8 -5.76 -9.35 -15.10
CA ALA A 8 -5.18 -8.47 -14.08
C ALA A 8 -5.94 -8.57 -12.74
N ALA A 9 -7.27 -8.54 -12.78
CA ALA A 9 -8.11 -8.71 -11.58
C ALA A 9 -7.87 -10.05 -10.88
N THR A 10 -7.70 -11.12 -11.66
CA THR A 10 -7.38 -12.46 -11.15
C THR A 10 -6.00 -12.46 -10.46
N HIS A 11 -4.99 -11.88 -11.12
CA HIS A 11 -3.63 -11.80 -10.58
C HIS A 11 -3.57 -11.03 -9.27
N PHE A 12 -4.21 -9.86 -9.20
CA PHE A 12 -4.27 -9.06 -7.97
C PHE A 12 -5.03 -9.76 -6.84
N SER A 13 -6.09 -10.52 -7.17
CA SER A 13 -6.83 -11.31 -6.17
C SER A 13 -5.94 -12.36 -5.50
N TYR A 14 -5.01 -12.99 -6.24
CA TYR A 14 -4.04 -13.92 -5.67
C TYR A 14 -2.96 -13.25 -4.81
N MET A 15 -2.60 -12.02 -5.12
CA MET A 15 -1.57 -11.27 -4.37
C MET A 15 -2.12 -10.64 -3.07
N ARG A 16 -3.39 -10.25 -3.07
CA ARG A 16 -4.03 -9.49 -1.97
C ARG A 16 -3.82 -10.12 -0.58
N PRO A 17 -3.96 -11.45 -0.36
CA PRO A 17 -3.74 -12.03 0.96
C PRO A 17 -2.30 -11.83 1.49
N ARG A 18 -1.29 -11.95 0.61
CA ARG A 18 0.12 -11.77 0.98
C ARG A 18 0.45 -10.30 1.28
N LEU A 19 -0.09 -9.38 0.47
CA LEU A 19 0.03 -7.94 0.69
C LEU A 19 -0.61 -7.53 2.02
N LEU A 20 -1.79 -8.06 2.34
CA LEU A 20 -2.48 -7.79 3.60
C LEU A 20 -1.72 -8.34 4.81
N ALA A 21 -1.21 -9.57 4.74
CA ALA A 21 -0.42 -10.14 5.81
C ALA A 21 0.82 -9.27 6.11
N PHE A 22 1.51 -8.82 5.05
CA PHE A 22 2.64 -7.91 5.18
C PHE A 22 2.25 -6.55 5.75
N ALA A 23 1.19 -5.91 5.24
CA ALA A 23 0.74 -4.61 5.71
C ALA A 23 0.30 -4.65 7.18
N ARG A 24 -0.43 -5.68 7.60
CA ARG A 24 -0.86 -5.88 8.99
C ARG A 24 0.34 -6.03 9.94
N LEU A 25 1.39 -6.72 9.51
CA LEU A 25 2.63 -6.86 10.29
C LEU A 25 3.32 -5.50 10.52
N GLN A 26 3.26 -4.60 9.53
CA GLN A 26 3.92 -3.29 9.61
C GLN A 26 3.10 -2.23 10.33
N LEU A 27 1.79 -2.16 10.03
CA LEU A 27 0.93 -1.07 10.51
C LEU A 27 0.24 -1.39 11.84
N ARG A 28 0.05 -2.67 12.18
CA ARG A 28 -0.68 -3.12 13.38
C ARG A 28 -2.11 -2.57 13.51
N ASP A 29 -2.66 -2.07 12.41
CA ASP A 29 -4.02 -1.58 12.27
C ASP A 29 -4.63 -2.29 11.06
N SER A 30 -5.76 -2.96 11.27
CA SER A 30 -6.40 -3.73 10.21
C SER A 30 -7.03 -2.84 9.15
N ALA A 31 -7.67 -1.74 9.53
CA ALA A 31 -8.29 -0.82 8.57
C ALA A 31 -7.21 -0.13 7.73
N ALA A 32 -6.17 0.38 8.38
CA ALA A 32 -5.09 1.05 7.66
C ALA A 32 -4.32 0.07 6.74
N ALA A 33 -4.20 -1.20 7.12
CA ALA A 33 -3.63 -2.23 6.25
C ALA A 33 -4.49 -2.52 5.02
N GLU A 34 -5.82 -2.61 5.18
CA GLU A 34 -6.76 -2.80 4.07
C GLU A 34 -6.70 -1.63 3.09
N ASP A 35 -6.64 -0.40 3.61
CA ASP A 35 -6.54 0.82 2.79
C ASP A 35 -5.22 0.87 2.02
N ALA A 36 -4.09 0.65 2.69
CA ALA A 36 -2.77 0.65 2.05
C ALA A 36 -2.67 -0.41 0.94
N VAL A 37 -3.26 -1.59 1.13
CA VAL A 37 -3.27 -2.65 0.09
C VAL A 37 -4.20 -2.27 -1.06
N GLN A 38 -5.38 -1.73 -0.80
CA GLN A 38 -6.29 -1.27 -1.86
C GLN A 38 -5.65 -0.20 -2.74
N GLU A 39 -5.05 0.83 -2.14
CA GLU A 39 -4.34 1.86 -2.89
C GLU A 39 -3.14 1.31 -3.67
N THR A 40 -2.44 0.33 -3.11
CA THR A 40 -1.32 -0.33 -3.78
C THR A 40 -1.80 -1.04 -5.05
N LEU A 41 -2.87 -1.83 -4.95
CA LEU A 41 -3.43 -2.56 -6.09
C LEU A 41 -3.95 -1.60 -7.17
N LEU A 42 -4.60 -0.50 -6.78
CA LEU A 42 -5.02 0.54 -7.71
C LEU A 42 -3.82 1.19 -8.40
N THR A 43 -2.79 1.59 -7.64
CA THR A 43 -1.57 2.18 -8.18
C THR A 43 -0.86 1.21 -9.15
N ALA A 44 -0.79 -0.07 -8.79
CA ALA A 44 -0.17 -1.09 -9.62
C ALA A 44 -0.96 -1.33 -10.91
N PHE A 45 -2.28 -1.26 -10.87
CA PHE A 45 -3.14 -1.34 -12.05
C PHE A 45 -2.93 -0.13 -12.97
N GLU A 46 -2.97 1.10 -12.43
CA GLU A 46 -2.78 2.33 -13.20
C GLU A 46 -1.39 2.41 -13.84
N LYS A 47 -0.36 1.94 -13.12
CA LYS A 47 1.04 2.00 -13.55
C LYS A 47 1.54 0.73 -14.20
N SER A 48 0.67 -0.24 -14.51
CA SER A 48 1.09 -1.54 -15.04
C SER A 48 1.88 -1.43 -16.35
N THR A 49 1.62 -0.40 -17.15
CA THR A 49 2.34 -0.10 -18.40
C THR A 49 3.75 0.46 -18.20
N THR A 50 4.06 0.96 -17.00
CA THR A 50 5.39 1.48 -16.62
C THR A 50 6.30 0.42 -16.02
N PHE A 51 5.80 -0.80 -15.86
CA PHE A 51 6.59 -1.91 -15.34
C PHE A 51 7.58 -2.40 -16.40
N GLU A 52 8.87 -2.17 -16.14
CA GLU A 52 9.96 -2.45 -17.09
C GLU A 52 10.50 -3.90 -17.02
N GLY A 53 9.90 -4.78 -16.21
CA GLY A 53 10.34 -6.18 -16.12
C GLY A 53 11.70 -6.42 -15.47
N ARG A 54 12.26 -5.43 -14.75
CA ARG A 54 13.54 -5.55 -14.03
C ARG A 54 13.50 -6.45 -12.78
N SER A 55 12.31 -6.87 -12.38
CA SER A 55 12.04 -7.79 -11.28
C SER A 55 10.77 -8.58 -11.61
N GLU A 56 10.42 -9.56 -10.78
CA GLU A 56 9.05 -10.11 -10.80
C GLU A 56 8.02 -9.01 -10.53
N PHE A 57 6.83 -9.15 -11.14
CA PHE A 57 5.74 -8.18 -10.97
C PHE A 57 5.31 -8.06 -9.51
N GLU A 58 5.24 -9.18 -8.79
CA GLU A 58 4.90 -9.18 -7.38
C GLU A 58 5.89 -8.38 -6.54
N THR A 59 7.19 -8.53 -6.80
CA THR A 59 8.25 -7.75 -6.14
C THR A 59 8.06 -6.24 -6.37
N TRP A 60 7.69 -5.84 -7.59
CA TRP A 60 7.41 -4.44 -7.90
C TRP A 60 6.20 -3.90 -7.13
N VAL A 61 5.11 -4.67 -7.03
CA VAL A 61 3.91 -4.31 -6.24
C VAL A 61 4.22 -4.22 -4.74
N PHE A 62 5.03 -5.14 -4.19
CA PHE A 62 5.50 -5.03 -2.81
C PHE A 62 6.35 -3.78 -2.57
N GLY A 63 7.12 -3.34 -3.56
CA GLY A 63 7.85 -2.07 -3.52
C GLY A 63 6.92 -0.86 -3.36
N ILE A 64 5.83 -0.82 -4.12
CA ILE A 64 4.79 0.21 -4.02
C ILE A 64 4.17 0.21 -2.61
N LEU A 65 3.77 -0.98 -2.11
CA LEU A 65 3.18 -1.11 -0.78
C LEU A 65 4.13 -0.63 0.32
N LYS A 66 5.40 -1.03 0.24
CA LYS A 66 6.42 -0.63 1.21
C LYS A 66 6.60 0.89 1.24
N PHE A 67 6.60 1.55 0.08
CA PHE A 67 6.68 3.01 0.02
C PHE A 67 5.48 3.66 0.72
N LYS A 68 4.25 3.20 0.45
CA LYS A 68 3.03 3.71 1.09
C LYS A 68 3.02 3.52 2.60
N ILE A 69 3.37 2.33 3.07
CA ILE A 69 3.49 2.04 4.51
C ILE A 69 4.51 2.96 5.18
N LEU A 70 5.69 3.14 4.58
CA LEU A 70 6.72 4.02 5.13
C LEU A 70 6.25 5.47 5.19
N ASP A 71 5.53 5.93 4.18
CA ASP A 71 4.96 7.27 4.15
C ASP A 71 3.92 7.46 5.26
N GLN A 72 2.98 6.52 5.41
CA GLN A 72 1.98 6.54 6.47
C GLN A 72 2.61 6.53 7.88
N LEU A 73 3.60 5.66 8.12
CA LEU A 73 4.32 5.61 9.40
C LEU A 73 5.05 6.93 9.70
N ARG A 74 5.61 7.60 8.67
CA ARG A 74 6.21 8.94 8.80
C ARG A 74 5.15 9.98 9.16
N HIS A 75 3.96 9.91 8.58
CA HIS A 75 2.84 10.80 8.89
C HIS A 75 2.31 10.60 10.32
N GLN A 76 2.11 9.36 10.76
CA GLN A 76 1.68 9.04 12.12
C GLN A 76 2.69 9.54 13.16
N LYS A 77 4.00 9.37 12.90
CA LYS A 77 5.05 9.90 13.79
C LYS A 77 5.00 11.43 13.93
N LYS A 78 4.62 12.16 12.88
CA LYS A 78 4.46 13.62 12.91
C LYS A 78 3.21 14.03 13.69
N GLN A 79 2.10 13.32 13.50
CA GLN A 79 0.81 13.63 14.14
C GLN A 79 0.75 13.24 15.62
N GLY A 80 1.49 12.19 16.03
CA GLY A 80 1.63 11.81 17.44
C GLY A 80 2.32 12.87 18.32
N ARG A 81 2.81 13.98 17.72
CA ARG A 81 3.32 15.15 18.43
C ARG A 81 2.22 16.21 18.57
N TRP A 82 1.13 15.86 19.26
CA TRP A 82 0.21 16.86 19.78
C TRP A 82 0.86 17.48 21.03
N GLN A 83 1.40 18.68 20.90
CA GLN A 83 1.76 19.52 22.04
C GLN A 83 0.53 20.35 22.38
N PRO A 84 -0.03 20.25 23.60
CA PRO A 84 -1.00 21.21 24.08
C PRO A 84 -0.44 22.63 23.94
N LEU A 85 -1.27 23.59 23.53
CA LEU A 85 -0.94 24.99 23.74
C LEU A 85 -0.82 25.18 25.25
N GLU A 86 0.38 25.44 25.74
CA GLU A 86 0.56 25.99 27.08
C GLU A 86 -0.09 27.38 27.08
N GLU A 87 -1.35 27.46 27.48
CA GLU A 87 -2.00 28.65 28.02
C GLU A 87 -2.78 28.20 29.26
N PRO A 88 -2.89 28.99 30.36
CA PRO A 88 -2.24 30.24 30.79
C PRO A 88 -1.57 30.03 32.18
N ALA A 89 -1.08 30.98 32.98
CA ALA A 89 -1.17 32.44 33.12
C ALA A 89 0.11 32.97 33.80
#